data_AF-A0A4R8EJ38-F1
#
_entry.id   AF-A0A4R8EJ38-F1
#
_cell.length_a   1.000
_cell.length_b   1.000
_cell.length_c   1.000
_cell.angle_alpha   90.00
_cell.angle_beta   90.00
_cell.angle_gamma   90.00
#
_symmetry.space_group_name_H-M   'P 1'
#
loop_
_entity.id
_entity.type
_entity.pdbx_description
1 polymer ?
#
loop_
_entity_poly.entity_id
_entity_poly.type
_entity_poly.pdbx_seq_one_letter_code
_entity_poly.pdbx_strand_id
1 'polypeptide(L)' 'MDYIKEFRVENTENTESVRVRVFSCTGQVINDIRPVESLIREVTIPKGNLSKKETLVDGFIQKLKNAGYKEA' A
#
# COMPACT_ATOMS: atom_id res chain seq x y z
N MET A 1 10.45 10.51 -20.23
CA MET A 1 9.09 10.43 -19.68
C MET A 1 9.14 9.48 -18.52
N ASP A 2 8.92 10.00 -17.32
CA ASP A 2 9.03 9.20 -16.11
C ASP A 2 7.73 8.42 -15.91
N TYR A 3 7.87 7.11 -15.74
CA TYR A 3 6.76 6.24 -15.38
C TYR A 3 6.84 5.95 -13.89
N ILE A 4 5.82 6.37 -13.14
CA ILE A 4 5.73 6.12 -11.71
C ILE A 4 5.09 4.76 -11.51
N LYS A 5 5.72 3.97 -10.63
CA LYS A 5 5.22 2.70 -10.16
C LYS A 5 5.57 2.57 -8.68
N GLU A 6 4.75 3.20 -7.86
CA GLU A 6 5.00 3.38 -6.43
C GLU A 6 3.82 2.90 -5.60
N PHE A 7 4.08 2.53 -4.35
CA PHE A 7 3.05 2.21 -3.37
C PHE A 7 3.38 2.87 -2.03
N ARG A 8 2.34 3.19 -1.25
CA ARG A 8 2.44 3.74 0.09
C ARG A 8 1.58 2.93 1.04
N VAL A 9 2.06 2.74 2.27
CA VAL A 9 1.32 2.04 3.33
C VAL A 9 1.00 3.02 4.45
N GLU A 10 -0.27 3.06 4.84
CA GLU A 10 -0.74 3.86 5.96
C GLU A 10 -1.29 2.94 7.06
N ASN A 11 -0.72 3.05 8.25
CA ASN A 11 -1.15 2.31 9.42
C ASN A 11 -1.86 3.26 10.39
N THR A 12 -3.13 3.00 10.66
CA THR A 12 -3.92 3.70 11.67
C THR A 12 -4.23 2.73 12.80
N GLU A 13 -3.67 2.96 13.97
CA GLU A 13 -3.91 2.13 15.16
C GLU A 13 -4.92 2.81 16.08
N ASN A 14 -5.94 2.07 16.51
CA ASN A 14 -6.83 2.47 17.60
C ASN A 14 -6.67 1.48 18.77
N THR A 15 -7.49 1.60 19.82
CA THR A 15 -7.37 0.75 21.02
C THR A 15 -7.61 -0.74 20.73
N GLU A 16 -8.41 -1.06 19.72
CA GLU A 16 -8.93 -2.42 19.48
C GLU A 16 -8.32 -3.08 18.24
N SER A 17 -7.80 -2.29 17.30
CA SER A 17 -7.40 -2.73 15.98
C SER A 17 -6.33 -1.85 15.33
N VAL A 18 -5.67 -2.42 14.33
CA VAL A 18 -4.79 -1.75 13.39
C VAL A 18 -5.45 -1.79 12.03
N ARG A 19 -5.77 -0.62 11.47
CA ARG A 19 -6.18 -0.48 10.08
C ARG A 19 -4.96 -0.22 9.23
N VAL A 20 -4.77 -1.02 8.20
CA VAL A 20 -3.71 -0.87 7.20
C VAL A 20 -4.34 -0.54 5.85
N ARG A 21 -3.93 0.56 5.25
CA ARG A 21 -4.33 0.98 3.90
C ARG A 21 -3.11 0.97 3.00
N VAL A 22 -3.21 0.32 1.84
CA VAL A 22 -2.16 0.28 0.82
C VAL A 22 -2.66 1.05 -0.39
N PHE A 23 -1.90 2.06 -0.77
CA PHE A 23 -2.17 2.91 -1.90
C PHE A 23 -1.17 2.63 -3.01
N SER A 24 -1.57 2.83 -4.26
CA SER A 24 -0.69 2.75 -5.43
C SER A 24 -0.75 4.01 -6.25
N CYS A 25 0.40 4.40 -6.78
CA CYS A 25 0.56 5.48 -7.73
C CYS A 25 1.22 4.88 -8.97
N THR A 26 0.44 4.69 -10.04
CA THR A 26 0.92 4.03 -11.27
C THR A 26 0.52 4.84 -12.49
N GLY A 27 1.48 5.21 -13.33
CA GLY A 27 1.20 5.91 -14.58
C GLY A 27 2.35 6.78 -15.06
N GLN A 28 2.15 7.38 -16.23
CA GLN A 28 3.09 8.34 -16.79
C GLN A 28 2.92 9.72 -16.15
N VAL A 29 4.03 10.41 -15.91
CA VAL A 29 4.02 11.84 -15.62
C VAL A 29 3.74 12.59 -16.92
N ILE A 30 2.71 13.43 -16.94
CA ILE A 30 2.33 14.24 -18.10
C ILE A 30 2.41 15.70 -17.70
N ASN A 31 3.30 16.48 -18.33
CA ASN A 31 3.49 17.91 -18.04
C ASN A 31 3.68 18.19 -16.53
N ASP A 32 4.59 17.46 -15.88
CA ASP A 32 4.87 17.53 -14.43
C ASP A 32 3.70 17.11 -13.51
N ILE A 33 2.58 16.63 -14.09
CA ILE A 33 1.45 16.09 -13.33
C ILE A 33 1.71 14.62 -13.03
N ARG A 34 1.79 14.29 -11.73
CA ARG A 34 1.92 12.90 -11.26
C ARG A 34 0.58 12.16 -11.40
N PRO A 35 0.60 10.83 -11.67
CA PRO A 35 -0.60 10.00 -11.59
C PRO A 35 -1.25 10.05 -10.21
N VAL A 36 -2.56 9.89 -10.18
CA VAL A 36 -3.36 9.94 -8.95
C VAL A 36 -3.12 8.69 -8.12
N GLU A 37 -2.94 8.88 -6.82
CA GLU A 37 -2.86 7.79 -5.86
C GLU A 37 -4.24 7.12 -5.68
N SER A 38 -4.27 5.79 -5.72
CA SER A 38 -5.49 4.99 -5.55
C SER A 38 -5.35 3.98 -4.41
N LEU A 39 -6.40 3.83 -3.60
CA LEU A 39 -6.47 2.79 -2.57
C LEU A 39 -6.67 1.43 -3.24
N ILE A 40 -5.68 0.55 -3.10
CA ILE A 40 -5.71 -0.80 -3.71
C ILE A 40 -5.95 -1.90 -2.68
N ARG A 41 -5.77 -1.61 -1.39
CA ARG A 41 -6.11 -2.54 -0.31
C ARG A 41 -6.38 -1.84 1.00
N GLU A 42 -7.38 -2.31 1.73
CA GLU A 42 -7.64 -1.94 3.13
C GLU A 42 -7.87 -3.20 3.95
N VAL A 43 -7.22 -3.28 5.12
CA VAL A 43 -7.38 -4.38 6.07
C VAL A 43 -7.49 -3.81 7.47
N THR A 44 -8.48 -4.25 8.25
CA THR A 44 -8.56 -3.95 9.68
C THR A 44 -8.26 -5.22 10.48
N ILE A 45 -7.29 -5.13 11.39
CA ILE A 45 -6.72 -6.26 12.12
C ILE A 45 -6.94 -6.02 13.61
N PRO A 46 -7.72 -6.85 14.32
CA PRO A 46 -7.83 -6.75 15.78
C PRO A 46 -6.46 -6.95 16.45
N LYS A 47 -6.12 -6.18 17.49
CA LYS A 47 -4.80 -6.26 18.14
C LYS A 47 -4.44 -7.65 18.68
N GLY A 48 -5.43 -8.46 19.05
CA GLY A 48 -5.23 -9.85 19.47
C GLY A 48 -4.85 -10.83 18.34
N ASN A 49 -4.71 -10.37 17.09
CA ASN A 49 -4.56 -11.23 15.92
C ASN A 49 -3.49 -10.71 14.94
N LEU A 50 -2.33 -10.33 15.47
CA LEU A 50 -1.22 -9.75 14.70
C LEU A 50 -0.66 -10.66 13.60
N SER A 51 -0.81 -11.99 13.72
CA SER A 51 -0.42 -12.96 12.68
C SER A 51 -1.17 -12.76 11.35
N LYS A 52 -2.36 -12.15 11.38
CA LYS A 52 -3.09 -11.77 10.17
C LYS A 52 -2.44 -10.63 9.39
N LYS A 53 -1.63 -9.78 10.05
CA LYS A 53 -0.89 -8.69 9.39
C LYS A 53 0.14 -9.25 8.42
N GLU A 54 0.94 -10.19 8.88
CA GLU A 54 1.98 -10.83 8.08
C GLU A 54 1.40 -11.51 6.84
N THR A 55 0.28 -12.22 7.00
CA THR A 55 -0.32 -12.95 5.88
C THR A 55 -1.02 -12.02 4.87
N LEU A 56 -1.78 -11.03 5.35
CA LEU A 56 -2.66 -10.25 4.47
C LEU A 56 -1.97 -9.02 3.89
N VAL A 57 -1.11 -8.35 4.65
CA VAL A 57 -0.46 -7.10 4.25
C VAL A 57 0.91 -7.40 3.66
N ASP A 58 1.77 -8.13 4.37
CA ASP A 58 3.16 -8.29 3.93
C ASP A 58 3.25 -9.13 2.64
N GLY A 59 2.44 -10.19 2.53
CA GLY A 59 2.34 -10.95 1.28
C GLY A 59 1.84 -10.12 0.09
N PHE A 60 1.05 -9.08 0.32
CA PHE A 60 0.59 -8.17 -0.73
C PHE A 60 1.67 -7.16 -1.11
N ILE A 61 2.36 -6.58 -0.12
CA ILE A 61 3.50 -5.69 -0.34
C ILE A 61 4.59 -6.43 -1.13
N GLN A 62 4.88 -7.69 -0.81
CA GLN A 62 5.84 -8.50 -1.56
C GLN A 62 5.42 -8.69 -3.02
N LYS A 63 4.13 -8.92 -3.30
CA LYS A 63 3.63 -8.97 -4.67
C LYS A 63 3.82 -7.65 -5.42
N LEU A 64 3.60 -6.51 -4.75
CA LEU A 64 3.86 -5.19 -5.34
C LEU A 64 5.34 -5.00 -5.65
N LYS A 65 6.23 -5.30 -4.69
CA LYS A 65 7.69 -5.22 -4.87
C LYS A 65 8.16 -6.13 -6.02
N ASN A 66 7.66 -7.37 -6.08
CA ASN A 66 7.96 -8.32 -7.17
C ASN A 66 7.42 -7.87 -8.52
N ALA A 67 6.31 -7.12 -8.54
CA ALA A 67 5.78 -6.49 -9.74
C ALA A 67 6.57 -5.23 -10.15
N GLY A 68 7.60 -4.84 -9.40
CA GLY A 68 8.45 -3.67 -9.68
C GLY A 68 7.91 -2.35 -9.12
N TYR A 69 6.97 -2.39 -8.17
CA TYR A 69 6.59 -1.20 -7.41
C TYR A 69 7.68 -0.83 -6.40
N LYS A 70 7.94 0.46 -6.27
CA LYS A 70 8.80 1.04 -5.23
C LYS A 70 7.97 1.59 -4.08
N GLU A 71 8.53 1.57 -2.89
CA GLU A 71 7.90 2.21 -1.74
C GLU A 71 8.14 3.73 -1.84
N ALA A 72 7.07 4.52 -1.75
CA ALA A 72 7.08 5.97 -1.89
C ALA A 72 7.56 6.69 -0.62
#